data_AF-A0A4V3WLN5-F1
#
_entry.id   AF-A0A4V3WLN5-F1
#
_cell.length_a   1.000
_cell.length_b   1.000
_cell.length_c   1.000
_cell.angle_alpha   90.00
_cell.angle_beta   90.00
_cell.angle_gamma   90.00
#
_symmetry.space_group_name_H-M   'P 1'
#
loop_
_entity.id
_entity.type
_entity.pdbx_description
1 polymer ?
#
loop_
_entity_poly.entity_id
_entity_poly.type
_entity_poly.pdbx_seq_one_letter_code
_entity_poly.pdbx_strand_id
1 'polypeptide(L)'
;MKLVFIGTSIAIVWYMRHHKVVKQTYNNDQDTFRHYFLVLPCFVLALLIHPVFNVMEVLWTFSLYLEVVAILPQLVLLQHSRNIDNLTGNYIFLLGAYRALYIINWIYRFFTENHQVRWIPWVSGLVQTALYADFFYYYIKSWKNNEKLKLPE
;
A
#
# COMPACT_ATOMS: atom_id res chain seq x y z
N MET A 1 -8.51 16.73 5.93
CA MET A 1 -7.70 15.70 5.22
C MET A 1 -8.53 14.62 4.52
N LYS A 2 -9.50 13.95 5.17
CA LYS A 2 -10.27 12.85 4.55
C LYS A 2 -10.86 13.17 3.17
N LEU A 3 -11.48 14.34 3.02
CA LEU A 3 -12.05 14.78 1.73
C LEU A 3 -11.02 14.92 0.62
N VAL A 4 -9.80 15.37 0.94
CA VAL A 4 -8.72 15.51 -0.03
C VAL A 4 -8.27 14.14 -0.51
N PHE A 5 -8.03 13.19 0.40
CA PHE A 5 -7.65 11.81 0.04
C PHE A 5 -8.70 11.10 -0.81
N ILE A 6 -9.97 11.22 -0.45
CA ILE A 6 -11.07 10.61 -1.20
C ILE A 6 -11.18 11.28 -2.58
N GLY A 7 -11.15 12.62 -2.63
CA GLY A 7 -11.24 13.37 -3.88
C GLY A 7 -10.09 13.06 -4.84
N THR A 8 -8.85 13.02 -4.36
CA THR A 8 -7.69 12.71 -5.20
C THR A 8 -7.69 11.25 -5.65
N SER A 9 -8.07 10.30 -4.80
CA SER A 9 -8.15 8.87 -5.20
C SER A 9 -9.21 8.66 -6.29
N ILE A 10 -10.39 9.27 -6.13
CA ILE A 10 -11.45 9.22 -7.15
C ILE A 10 -10.98 9.87 -8.45
N ALA A 11 -10.33 11.03 -8.36
CA ALA A 11 -9.80 11.72 -9.53
C ALA A 11 -8.79 10.84 -10.28
N ILE A 12 -7.83 10.20 -9.60
CA ILE A 12 -6.84 9.31 -10.21
C ILE A 12 -7.53 8.16 -10.96
N VAL A 13 -8.49 7.49 -10.32
CA VAL A 13 -9.25 6.39 -10.95
C VAL A 13 -10.03 6.89 -12.17
N TRP A 14 -10.66 8.05 -12.06
CA TRP A 14 -11.40 8.65 -13.17
C TRP A 14 -10.49 9.00 -14.35
N TYR A 15 -9.31 9.58 -14.08
CA TYR A 15 -8.32 9.88 -15.11
C TYR A 15 -7.83 8.60 -15.80
N MET A 16 -7.51 7.54 -15.05
CA MET A 16 -7.05 6.28 -15.65
C MET A 16 -8.14 5.60 -16.50
N ARG A 17 -9.42 5.68 -16.10
CA ARG A 17 -10.50 4.92 -16.76
C ARG A 17 -11.22 5.70 -17.86
N HIS A 18 -11.38 7.01 -17.72
CA HIS A 18 -12.26 7.82 -18.58
C HIS A 18 -11.54 8.89 -19.39
N HIS A 19 -10.38 9.38 -18.95
CA HIS A 19 -9.68 10.42 -19.69
C HIS A 19 -9.09 9.86 -21.00
N LYS A 20 -9.42 10.50 -22.13
CA LYS A 20 -9.13 10.00 -23.49
C LYS A 20 -7.65 9.67 -23.72
N VAL A 21 -6.75 10.52 -23.22
CA VAL A 21 -5.30 10.37 -23.46
C VAL A 21 -4.67 9.37 -22.48
N VAL A 22 -5.06 9.43 -21.20
CA VAL A 22 -4.42 8.64 -20.12
C VAL A 22 -4.87 7.18 -20.17
N LYS A 23 -6.12 6.93 -20.58
CA LYS A 23 -6.62 5.58 -20.82
C LYS A 23 -5.81 4.83 -21.89
N GLN A 24 -5.34 5.54 -22.93
CA GLN A 24 -4.56 4.94 -24.01
C GLN A 24 -3.14 4.55 -23.57
N THR A 25 -2.59 5.26 -22.57
CA THR A 25 -1.29 4.94 -21.98
C THR A 25 -1.34 3.81 -20.94
N TYR A 26 -2.54 3.36 -20.53
CA TYR A 26 -2.69 2.27 -19.57
C TYR A 26 -2.47 0.91 -20.25
N ASN A 27 -1.47 0.18 -19.78
CA ASN A 27 -1.12 -1.13 -20.31
C ASN A 27 -1.84 -2.24 -19.54
N ASN A 28 -2.94 -2.73 -20.11
CA ASN A 28 -3.77 -3.77 -19.48
C ASN A 28 -3.03 -5.13 -19.41
N ASP A 29 -2.17 -5.42 -20.38
CA ASP A 29 -1.48 -6.71 -20.46
C ASP A 29 -0.50 -6.95 -19.31
N GLN A 30 -0.01 -5.87 -18.68
CA GLN A 30 0.88 -5.95 -17.52
C GLN A 30 0.11 -5.98 -16.19
N ASP A 31 -1.10 -5.44 -16.12
CA ASP A 31 -1.92 -5.37 -14.90
C ASP A 31 -2.86 -6.58 -14.77
N THR A 32 -2.26 -7.78 -14.73
CA THR A 32 -3.00 -9.05 -14.68
C THR A 32 -3.42 -9.47 -13.26
N PHE A 33 -3.10 -8.64 -12.26
CA PHE A 33 -3.29 -9.01 -10.86
C PHE A 33 -4.78 -9.04 -10.49
N ARG A 34 -5.25 -10.21 -10.05
CA ARG A 34 -6.64 -10.43 -9.66
C ARG A 34 -6.91 -9.92 -8.25
N HIS A 35 -7.29 -8.65 -8.15
CA HIS A 35 -7.57 -7.95 -6.88
C HIS A 35 -8.58 -8.66 -5.96
N TYR A 36 -9.51 -9.47 -6.50
CA TYR A 36 -10.43 -10.28 -5.70
C TYR A 36 -9.73 -11.22 -4.70
N PHE A 37 -8.53 -11.72 -5.05
CA PHE A 37 -7.73 -12.56 -4.14
C PHE A 37 -7.17 -11.79 -2.94
N LEU A 38 -7.21 -10.45 -2.94
CA LEU A 38 -6.84 -9.65 -1.78
C LEU A 38 -8.09 -9.23 -1.01
N VAL A 39 -9.09 -8.71 -1.72
CA VAL A 39 -10.30 -8.15 -1.10
C VAL A 39 -11.06 -9.22 -0.33
N LEU A 40 -11.25 -10.41 -0.90
CA LEU A 40 -12.08 -11.45 -0.31
C LEU A 40 -11.43 -12.03 0.96
N PRO A 41 -10.14 -12.41 0.97
CA PRO A 41 -9.47 -12.82 2.22
C PRO A 41 -9.43 -11.72 3.27
N CYS A 42 -9.16 -10.45 2.91
CA CYS A 42 -9.18 -9.35 3.87
C CYS A 42 -10.56 -9.15 4.51
N PHE A 43 -11.64 -9.31 3.73
CA PHE A 43 -13.00 -9.21 4.24
C PHE A 43 -13.33 -10.35 5.19
N VAL A 44 -12.99 -11.59 4.81
CA VAL A 44 -13.17 -12.76 5.68
C VAL A 44 -12.36 -12.62 6.96
N LEU A 45 -11.11 -12.18 6.87
CA LEU A 45 -10.23 -11.99 8.03
C LEU A 45 -10.75 -10.88 8.95
N ALA A 46 -11.30 -9.79 8.41
CA ALA A 46 -11.94 -8.75 9.21
C ALA A 46 -13.23 -9.22 9.92
N LEU A 47 -13.97 -10.16 9.33
CA LEU A 47 -15.13 -10.77 9.99
C LEU A 47 -14.72 -11.73 11.10
N LEU A 48 -13.63 -12.47 10.93
CA LEU A 48 -13.14 -13.43 11.92
C LEU A 48 -12.35 -12.78 13.06
N ILE A 49 -11.52 -11.78 12.72
CA ILE A 49 -10.59 -11.10 13.63
C ILE A 49 -10.95 -9.63 13.66
N HIS A 50 -11.77 -9.25 14.63
CA HIS A 50 -12.15 -7.87 14.90
C HIS A 50 -12.14 -7.62 16.42
N PRO A 51 -11.91 -6.37 16.86
CA PRO A 51 -11.85 -6.06 18.28
C PRO A 51 -13.23 -6.11 18.96
N VAL A 52 -14.28 -5.66 18.27
CA VAL A 52 -15.67 -5.67 18.75
C VAL A 52 -16.59 -5.95 17.57
N PHE A 53 -17.60 -6.80 17.73
CA PHE A 53 -18.56 -7.13 16.68
C PHE A 53 -19.56 -5.99 16.48
N ASN A 54 -19.07 -4.90 15.89
CA ASN A 54 -19.84 -3.75 15.45
C ASN A 54 -19.50 -3.51 13.97
N VAL A 55 -20.49 -3.21 13.15
CA VAL A 55 -20.33 -2.98 11.70
C VAL A 55 -19.23 -1.94 11.44
N MET A 56 -19.17 -0.87 12.23
CA MET A 56 -18.15 0.16 12.09
C MET A 56 -16.73 -0.33 12.39
N GLU A 57 -16.56 -1.19 13.41
CA GLU A 57 -15.26 -1.75 13.79
C GLU A 57 -14.79 -2.83 12.81
N VAL A 58 -15.71 -3.63 12.27
CA VAL A 58 -15.43 -4.58 11.21
C VAL A 58 -14.99 -3.86 9.94
N LEU A 59 -15.69 -2.80 9.52
CA LEU A 59 -15.30 -1.99 8.36
C LEU A 59 -13.98 -1.26 8.58
N TRP A 60 -13.72 -0.77 9.79
CA TRP A 60 -12.44 -0.16 10.13
C TRP A 60 -11.30 -1.19 10.06
N THR A 61 -11.48 -2.37 10.63
CA THR A 61 -10.50 -3.46 10.61
C THR A 61 -10.26 -3.96 9.18
N PHE A 62 -11.32 -4.08 8.39
CA PHE A 62 -11.24 -4.38 6.96
C PHE A 62 -10.43 -3.34 6.19
N SER A 63 -10.67 -2.05 6.43
CA SER A 63 -9.92 -0.97 5.78
C SER A 63 -8.42 -1.05 6.07
N LEU A 64 -8.07 -1.45 7.30
CA LEU A 64 -6.68 -1.60 7.74
C LEU A 64 -6.01 -2.79 7.03
N TYR A 65 -6.64 -3.96 7.01
CA TYR A 65 -6.10 -5.13 6.31
C TYR A 65 -5.97 -4.92 4.80
N LEU A 66 -6.98 -4.30 4.19
CA LEU A 66 -6.96 -4.00 2.76
C LEU A 66 -5.85 -3.01 2.41
N GLU A 67 -5.58 -2.03 3.27
CA GLU A 67 -4.51 -1.05 3.08
C GLU A 67 -3.11 -1.68 3.06
N VAL A 68 -2.87 -2.72 3.85
CA VAL A 68 -1.59 -3.45 3.86
C VAL A 68 -1.31 -4.10 2.51
N VAL A 69 -2.33 -4.73 1.93
CA VAL A 69 -2.19 -5.53 0.71
C VAL A 69 -2.48 -4.75 -0.57
N ALA A 70 -3.11 -3.57 -0.48
CA ALA A 70 -3.52 -2.77 -1.63
C ALA A 70 -2.36 -2.33 -2.53
N ILE A 71 -1.12 -2.32 -2.02
CA ILE A 71 0.07 -1.98 -2.80
C ILE A 71 0.59 -3.15 -3.66
N LEU A 72 0.21 -4.39 -3.35
CA LEU A 72 0.72 -5.59 -4.04
C LEU A 72 0.52 -5.58 -5.57
N PRO A 73 -0.66 -5.22 -6.13
CA PRO A 73 -0.84 -5.18 -7.58
C PRO A 73 0.16 -4.23 -8.26
N GLN A 74 0.40 -3.08 -7.64
CA GLN A 74 1.35 -2.09 -8.13
C GLN A 74 2.80 -2.60 -8.07
N LEU A 75 3.17 -3.33 -7.02
CA LEU A 75 4.52 -3.92 -6.91
C LEU A 75 4.73 -5.02 -7.96
N VAL A 76 3.75 -5.90 -8.16
CA VAL A 76 3.79 -6.97 -9.18
C VAL A 76 3.87 -6.38 -10.59
N LEU A 77 3.13 -5.32 -10.86
CA LEU A 77 3.21 -4.60 -12.13
C LEU A 77 4.63 -4.09 -12.41
N LEU A 78 5.30 -3.56 -11.38
CA LEU A 78 6.66 -3.05 -11.50
C LEU A 78 7.71 -4.15 -11.65
N GLN A 79 7.48 -5.31 -11.03
CA GLN A 79 8.29 -6.51 -11.26
C GLN A 79 8.21 -6.96 -12.72
N HIS A 80 7.01 -7.01 -13.30
CA HIS A 80 6.82 -7.39 -14.70
C HIS A 80 7.34 -6.37 -15.71
N SER A 81 7.20 -5.07 -15.43
CA SER A 81 7.57 -4.01 -16.38
C SER A 81 9.10 -3.87 -16.57
N ARG A 82 9.92 -4.34 -15.60
CA ARG A 82 11.40 -4.32 -15.61
C ARG A 82 12.07 -2.95 -15.78
N ASN A 83 11.34 -1.89 -16.11
CA ASN A 83 11.82 -0.52 -16.22
C ASN A 83 10.92 0.38 -15.39
N ILE A 84 11.40 0.74 -14.21
CA ILE A 84 10.67 1.61 -13.29
C ILE A 84 11.18 3.02 -13.49
N ASP A 85 10.26 3.92 -13.85
CA ASP A 85 10.58 5.34 -13.97
C ASP A 85 10.98 5.91 -12.60
N ASN A 86 11.96 6.82 -12.60
CA ASN A 86 12.42 7.47 -11.37
C ASN A 86 11.28 8.17 -10.61
N LEU A 87 10.28 8.70 -11.32
CA LEU A 87 9.11 9.31 -10.69
C LEU A 87 8.28 8.29 -9.90
N THR A 88 7.99 7.13 -10.50
CA THR A 88 7.24 6.04 -9.88
C THR A 88 8.00 5.45 -8.70
N GLY A 89 9.32 5.30 -8.84
CA GLY A 89 10.20 4.86 -7.76
C GLY A 89 10.16 5.82 -6.56
N ASN A 90 10.33 7.12 -6.80
CA ASN A 90 10.23 8.15 -5.75
C ASN A 90 8.84 8.19 -5.10
N TYR A 91 7.77 8.02 -5.87
CA TYR A 91 6.41 7.98 -5.35
C TYR A 91 6.22 6.85 -4.34
N ILE A 92 6.61 5.63 -4.71
CA ILE A 92 6.50 4.46 -3.82
C ILE A 92 7.43 4.60 -2.63
N PHE A 93 8.61 5.17 -2.82
CA PHE A 93 9.55 5.44 -1.75
C PHE A 93 8.95 6.39 -0.69
N LEU A 94 8.38 7.53 -1.12
CA LEU A 94 7.72 8.49 -0.23
C LEU A 94 6.50 7.88 0.45
N LEU A 95 5.71 7.09 -0.27
CA LEU A 95 4.55 6.40 0.28
C LEU A 95 4.95 5.43 1.40
N GLY A 96 6.01 4.64 1.19
CA GLY A 96 6.55 3.74 2.20
C GLY A 96 7.21 4.48 3.37
N ALA A 97 7.93 5.59 3.10
CA ALA A 97 8.55 6.41 4.14
C ALA A 97 7.49 7.03 5.06
N TYR A 98 6.40 7.54 4.49
CA TYR A 98 5.22 7.99 5.25
C TYR A 98 4.72 6.89 6.21
N ARG A 99 4.67 5.62 5.77
CA ARG A 99 4.25 4.50 6.64
C ARG A 99 5.27 4.17 7.73
N ALA A 100 6.55 4.18 7.41
CA ALA A 100 7.60 3.95 8.41
C ALA A 100 7.53 5.01 9.53
N LEU A 101 7.27 6.27 9.19
CA LEU A 101 7.06 7.34 10.17
C LEU A 101 5.82 7.10 11.05
N TYR A 102 4.77 6.46 10.53
CA TYR A 102 3.60 6.07 11.34
C TYR A 102 3.94 5.01 12.39
N ILE A 103 4.78 4.04 12.05
CA ILE A 103 5.25 3.04 13.03
C ILE A 103 6.06 3.71 14.13
N ILE A 104 6.97 4.63 13.76
CA ILE A 104 7.73 5.42 14.74
C ILE A 104 6.78 6.23 15.62
N ASN A 105 5.74 6.83 15.05
CA ASN A 105 4.72 7.54 15.83
C ASN A 105 3.98 6.62 16.80
N TRP A 106 3.67 5.37 16.41
CA TRP A 106 3.05 4.40 17.31
C TRP A 106 3.98 3.97 18.43
N ILE A 107 5.28 3.77 18.15
CA ILE A 107 6.29 3.52 19.17
C ILE A 107 6.34 4.68 20.16
N TYR A 108 6.39 5.92 19.68
CA TYR A 108 6.37 7.10 20.54
C TYR A 108 5.11 7.16 21.43
N ARG A 109 3.93 6.89 20.85
CA ARG A 109 2.66 6.85 21.60
C ARG A 109 2.60 5.70 22.59
N PHE A 110 3.23 4.56 22.31
CA PHE A 110 3.32 3.43 23.23
C PHE A 110 4.04 3.83 24.53
N PHE A 111 5.11 4.62 24.44
CA PHE A 111 5.84 5.09 25.62
C PHE A 111 5.17 6.27 26.34
N THR A 112 4.36 7.07 25.64
CA THR A 112 3.83 8.34 26.15
C THR A 112 2.36 8.25 26.61
N GLU A 113 1.55 7.39 26.01
CA GLU A 113 0.14 7.19 26.36
C GLU A 113 -0.06 5.86 27.14
N ASN A 114 -1.13 5.80 27.94
CA ASN A 114 -1.41 4.80 28.99
C ASN A 114 -1.70 3.36 28.48
N HIS A 115 -0.79 2.79 27.66
CA HIS A 115 -0.78 1.41 27.16
C HIS A 115 -2.10 0.90 26.53
N GLN A 116 -2.98 1.79 26.03
CA GLN A 116 -4.15 1.39 25.24
C GLN A 116 -3.75 1.02 23.81
N VAL A 117 -2.97 -0.05 23.71
CA VAL A 117 -2.37 -0.49 22.45
C VAL A 117 -3.31 -1.45 21.77
N ARG A 118 -3.99 -0.99 20.72
CA ARG A 118 -4.67 -1.87 19.78
C ARG A 118 -3.60 -2.62 18.99
N TRP A 119 -3.48 -3.93 19.23
CA TRP A 119 -2.48 -4.79 18.59
C TRP A 119 -2.67 -4.92 17.07
N ILE A 120 -3.90 -4.78 16.57
CA ILE A 120 -4.25 -4.93 15.15
C ILE A 120 -3.50 -3.90 14.27
N PRO A 121 -3.51 -2.58 14.56
CA PRO A 121 -2.65 -1.59 13.90
C PRO A 121 -1.16 -1.96 13.86
N TRP A 122 -0.61 -2.46 14.96
CA TRP A 122 0.81 -2.81 15.06
C TRP A 122 1.18 -3.96 14.13
N VAL A 123 0.40 -5.05 14.18
CA VAL A 123 0.63 -6.21 13.30
C VAL A 123 0.47 -5.80 11.84
N SER A 124 -0.59 -5.05 11.53
CA SER A 124 -0.85 -4.53 10.19
C SER A 124 0.29 -3.66 9.66
N GLY A 125 0.81 -2.74 10.48
CA GLY A 125 1.94 -1.88 10.09
C GLY A 125 3.23 -2.66 9.90
N LEU A 126 3.51 -3.66 10.74
CA LEU A 126 4.68 -4.53 10.58
C LEU A 126 4.62 -5.30 9.27
N VAL A 127 3.48 -5.92 8.95
CA VAL A 127 3.30 -6.62 7.66
C VAL A 127 3.45 -5.65 6.50
N GLN A 128 2.89 -4.46 6.60
CA GLN A 128 3.00 -3.44 5.55
C GLN A 128 4.46 -3.01 5.32
N THR A 129 5.22 -2.73 6.38
CA THR A 129 6.63 -2.39 6.26
C THR A 129 7.47 -3.54 5.74
N ALA A 130 7.15 -4.79 6.10
CA ALA A 130 7.82 -5.96 5.54
C ALA A 130 7.61 -6.07 4.02
N LEU A 131 6.38 -5.81 3.53
CA LEU A 131 6.11 -5.77 2.09
C LEU A 131 6.88 -4.66 1.36
N TYR A 132 7.02 -3.49 1.99
CA TYR A 132 7.83 -2.40 1.43
C TYR A 132 9.34 -2.63 1.54
N ALA A 133 9.81 -3.44 2.50
CA ALA A 133 11.23 -3.66 2.75
C ALA A 133 11.94 -4.27 1.54
N ASP A 134 11.29 -5.22 0.87
CA ASP A 134 11.83 -5.84 -0.35
C ASP A 134 12.00 -4.79 -1.46
N PHE A 135 10.96 -3.98 -1.70
CA PHE A 135 11.03 -2.87 -2.67
C PHE A 135 12.12 -1.86 -2.29
N PHE A 136 12.23 -1.47 -1.02
CA PHE A 136 13.24 -0.52 -0.57
C PHE A 136 14.66 -1.02 -0.75
N TYR A 137 14.89 -2.33 -0.53
CA TYR A 137 16.19 -2.93 -0.75
C TYR A 137 16.64 -2.77 -2.21
N TYR A 138 15.78 -3.14 -3.17
CA TYR A 138 16.09 -2.99 -4.59
C TYR A 138 16.18 -1.52 -5.00
N TYR A 139 15.33 -0.65 -4.44
CA TYR A 139 15.36 0.79 -4.68
C TYR A 139 16.70 1.42 -4.29
N ILE A 140 17.18 1.17 -3.07
CA ILE A 140 18.44 1.71 -2.56
C ILE A 140 19.63 1.16 -3.35
N LYS A 141 19.60 -0.12 -3.74
CA LYS A 141 20.64 -0.75 -4.56
C LYS A 141 20.74 -0.08 -5.94
N SER A 142 19.62 0.11 -6.62
CA SER A 142 19.54 0.79 -7.91
C SER A 142 20.00 2.25 -7.82
N TRP A 143 19.56 2.97 -6.77
CA TRP A 143 19.98 4.36 -6.53
C TRP A 143 21.48 4.49 -6.31
N LYS A 144 22.07 3.62 -5.49
CA LYS A 144 23.51 3.63 -5.20
C LYS A 144 24.37 3.30 -6.43
N ASN A 145 23.87 2.44 -7.31
CA ASN A 145 24.58 2.02 -8.53
C ASN A 145 24.32 2.94 -9.73
N ASN A 146 23.44 3.95 -9.61
CA ASN A 146 22.92 4.75 -10.75
C ASN A 146 22.37 3.87 -11.89
N GLU A 147 21.88 2.68 -11.56
CA GLU A 147 21.28 1.76 -12.52
C GLU A 147 19.76 1.89 -12.48
N LYS A 148 19.09 1.59 -13.59
CA LYS A 148 17.63 1.54 -13.62
C LYS A 148 17.12 0.47 -12.65
N LEU A 149 16.09 0.80 -11.88
CA LEU A 149 15.52 -0.12 -10.90
C LEU A 149 14.92 -1.33 -11.61
N LYS A 150 15.49 -2.50 -11.31
CA LYS A 150 15.02 -3.82 -11.73
C LYS A 150 14.73 -4.64 -10.48
N LEU A 151 13.50 -5.10 -10.35
CA LEU A 151 13.11 -6.06 -9.32
C LEU A 151 13.44 -7.48 -9.81
N PRO A 152 13.72 -8.42 -8.89
CA PRO A 152 13.94 -9.84 -9.21
C PRO A 152 12.64 -10.50 -9.70
N GLU A 153 12.77 -11.63 -10.37
CA GLU A 153 11.62 -12.46 -10.83
C GLU A 153 10.86 -13.11 -9.67
#